data_AF-H0EJQ7-F1
#
_entry.id   AF-H0EJQ7-F1
#
_cell.length_a   1.000
_cell.length_b   1.000
_cell.length_c   1.000
_cell.angle_alpha   90.00
_cell.angle_beta   90.00
_cell.angle_gamma   90.00
#
_symmetry.space_group_name_H-M   'P 1'
#
loop_
_entity.id
_entity.type
_entity.pdbx_description
1 polymer ?
#
loop_
_entity_poly.entity_id
_entity_poly.type
_entity_poly.pdbx_seq_one_letter_code
_entity_poly.pdbx_strand_id
1 'polypeptide(L)'
;MGKNGGEWLPLDRRLLGVQMAHHTSKPQRELIESLSFLEFEGPIKMKGAEQEFWLFEEWEFQAHRRGICEPNSVHMGRFVGASDRDSIGTYDLKKRKYICTTSMDAELALITANITLAAPGRLMYDPFVGSGSFPVACAHFGALVFGSDIDGRSIRGKGEIKPPQHQALEVISICTQEFNKCQ
;
A
#
# COMPACT_ATOMS: atom_id res chain seq x y z
N MET A 1 -25.76 53.85 -8.62
CA MET A 1 -26.21 52.44 -8.56
C MET A 1 -25.16 51.61 -9.27
N GLY A 2 -24.10 51.25 -8.55
CA GLY A 2 -22.95 50.53 -9.11
C GLY A 2 -23.04 49.05 -8.79
N LYS A 3 -22.61 48.21 -9.73
CA LYS A 3 -21.38 47.39 -9.64
C LYS A 3 -21.43 46.28 -10.69
N ASN A 4 -20.61 46.47 -11.72
CA ASN A 4 -19.72 45.49 -12.34
C ASN A 4 -19.98 44.02 -12.00
N GLY A 5 -20.55 43.28 -12.95
CA GLY A 5 -20.49 41.83 -12.99
C GLY A 5 -19.06 41.40 -13.31
N GLY A 6 -18.28 41.20 -12.24
CA GLY A 6 -16.94 40.66 -12.29
C GLY A 6 -16.96 39.22 -12.81
N GLU A 7 -16.17 39.04 -13.86
CA GLU A 7 -15.78 37.82 -14.53
C GLU A 7 -15.27 36.76 -13.53
N TRP A 8 -15.66 35.50 -13.78
CA TRP A 8 -15.36 34.34 -12.96
C TRP A 8 -13.85 34.00 -13.00
N LEU A 9 -13.18 34.05 -11.85
CA LEU A 9 -11.91 33.35 -11.66
C LEU A 9 -12.17 31.93 -11.14
N PRO A 10 -11.80 30.86 -11.86
CA PRO A 10 -11.96 29.49 -11.41
C PRO A 10 -10.70 29.05 -10.66
N LEU A 11 -10.68 29.21 -9.34
CA LEU A 11 -9.64 28.62 -8.49
C LEU A 11 -10.29 27.91 -7.30
N ASP A 12 -10.42 26.59 -7.48
CA ASP A 12 -10.37 25.53 -6.49
C ASP A 12 -11.35 25.54 -5.31
N ARG A 13 -12.62 25.26 -5.60
CA ARG A 13 -13.68 24.99 -4.62
C ARG A 13 -13.89 23.48 -4.48
N ARG A 14 -13.06 22.81 -3.68
CA ARG A 14 -13.07 21.35 -3.56
C ARG A 14 -13.86 20.84 -2.37
N LEU A 15 -14.56 19.73 -2.63
CA LEU A 15 -15.49 19.05 -1.72
C LEU A 15 -14.72 18.26 -0.65
N LEU A 16 -15.04 18.44 0.62
CA LEU A 16 -14.30 17.85 1.73
C LEU A 16 -15.08 16.71 2.40
N GLY A 17 -14.35 15.68 2.82
CA GLY A 17 -14.82 14.61 3.69
C GLY A 17 -13.91 14.52 4.89
N VAL A 18 -14.48 14.35 6.08
CA VAL A 18 -13.73 14.12 7.31
C VAL A 18 -14.08 12.72 7.79
N GLN A 19 -13.09 11.83 7.89
CA GLN A 19 -13.28 10.47 8.35
C GLN A 19 -12.61 10.26 9.72
N MET A 20 -13.40 9.70 10.65
CA MET A 20 -13.05 9.53 12.06
C MET A 20 -13.43 8.11 12.48
N ALA A 21 -12.48 7.34 13.02
CA ALA A 21 -12.67 5.91 13.27
C ALA A 21 -13.25 5.58 14.67
N HIS A 22 -13.16 6.47 15.65
CA HIS A 22 -13.40 6.14 17.06
C HIS A 22 -14.67 6.72 17.70
N HIS A 23 -15.38 7.64 17.01
CA HIS A 23 -16.56 8.29 17.57
C HIS A 23 -17.87 7.74 17.01
N THR A 24 -18.89 7.71 17.86
CA THR A 24 -20.28 7.54 17.40
C THR A 24 -20.74 8.81 16.66
N SER A 25 -21.83 8.71 15.90
CA SER A 25 -22.21 9.73 14.91
C SER A 25 -22.48 11.14 15.47
N LYS A 26 -22.85 11.27 16.76
CA LYS A 26 -23.12 12.58 17.39
C LYS A 26 -21.84 13.29 17.87
N PRO A 27 -20.99 12.68 18.71
CA PRO A 27 -19.68 13.26 19.07
C PRO A 27 -18.80 13.58 17.85
N GLN A 28 -18.86 12.74 16.81
CA GLN A 28 -18.14 12.98 15.56
C GLN A 28 -18.54 14.31 14.90
N ARG A 29 -19.84 14.67 14.93
CA ARG A 29 -20.32 15.93 14.34
C ARG A 29 -19.87 17.14 15.13
N GLU A 30 -19.98 17.09 16.46
CA GLU A 30 -19.55 18.17 17.35
C GLU A 30 -18.05 18.49 17.13
N LEU A 31 -17.24 17.45 16.93
CA LEU A 31 -15.81 17.60 16.63
C LEU A 31 -15.53 18.11 15.20
N ILE A 32 -16.37 17.78 14.21
CA ILE A 32 -16.26 18.39 12.87
C ILE A 32 -16.65 19.87 12.91
N GLU A 33 -17.69 20.23 13.65
CA GLU A 33 -18.17 21.61 13.79
C GLU A 33 -17.19 22.50 14.57
N SER A 34 -16.44 21.93 15.52
CA SER A 34 -15.38 22.66 16.24
C SER A 34 -14.22 23.09 15.32
N LEU A 35 -14.07 22.45 14.16
CA LEU A 35 -13.10 22.80 13.12
C LEU A 35 -13.57 23.89 12.15
N SER A 36 -14.70 24.56 12.45
CA SER A 36 -15.24 25.66 11.65
C SER A 36 -14.25 26.81 11.39
N PHE A 37 -13.23 26.97 12.25
CA PHE A 37 -12.14 27.94 12.07
C PHE A 37 -11.27 27.70 10.81
N LEU A 38 -11.36 26.53 10.18
CA LEU A 38 -10.67 26.24 8.91
C LEU A 38 -11.36 26.87 7.70
N GLU A 39 -12.55 27.43 7.88
CA GLU A 39 -13.32 28.15 6.86
C GLU A 39 -13.55 27.33 5.58
N PHE A 40 -13.76 26.03 5.73
CA PHE A 40 -14.08 25.15 4.63
C PHE A 40 -15.49 25.42 4.07
N GLU A 41 -15.57 25.88 2.82
CA GLU A 41 -16.84 26.21 2.16
C GLU A 41 -17.47 25.03 1.39
N GLY A 42 -16.74 23.94 1.20
CA GLY A 42 -17.22 22.76 0.45
C GLY A 42 -18.22 21.92 1.27
N PRO A 43 -19.25 21.32 0.65
CA PRO A 43 -20.20 20.47 1.39
C PRO A 43 -19.54 19.19 1.88
N ILE A 44 -19.95 18.75 3.07
CA ILE A 44 -19.44 17.56 3.75
C ILE A 44 -19.94 16.31 3.03
N LYS A 45 -19.01 15.48 2.54
CA LYS A 45 -19.29 14.18 1.92
C LYS A 45 -18.66 13.05 2.72
N MET A 46 -19.49 12.09 3.15
CA MET A 46 -19.01 10.89 3.86
C MET A 46 -18.44 9.82 2.93
N LYS A 47 -18.68 9.92 1.61
CA LYS A 47 -18.17 8.98 0.59
C LYS A 47 -17.80 9.76 -0.67
N GLY A 48 -16.70 9.37 -1.30
CA GLY A 48 -16.25 9.99 -2.56
C GLY A 48 -15.97 11.49 -2.41
N ALA A 49 -15.42 11.89 -1.26
CA ALA A 49 -14.94 13.25 -1.07
C ALA A 49 -13.68 13.48 -1.91
N GLU A 50 -13.48 14.72 -2.34
CA GLU A 50 -12.34 15.10 -3.18
C GLU A 50 -11.07 15.30 -2.34
N GLN A 51 -11.27 15.70 -1.09
CA GLN A 51 -10.24 15.78 -0.07
C GLN A 51 -10.76 15.09 1.17
N GLU A 52 -9.93 14.22 1.73
CA GLU A 52 -10.24 13.52 2.96
C GLU A 52 -9.33 14.02 4.07
N PHE A 53 -9.89 14.29 5.24
CA PHE A 53 -9.17 14.71 6.45
C PHE A 53 -9.42 13.73 7.59
N TRP A 54 -8.37 13.47 8.34
CA TRP A 54 -8.38 12.56 9.48
C TRP A 54 -8.00 13.34 10.73
N LEU A 55 -8.66 13.04 11.85
CA LEU A 55 -8.20 13.49 13.17
C LEU A 55 -7.62 12.31 13.92
N PHE A 56 -6.46 12.54 14.51
CA PHE A 56 -5.76 11.61 15.38
C PHE A 56 -5.81 12.14 16.79
N GLU A 57 -6.27 11.31 17.72
CA GLU A 57 -6.36 11.66 19.13
C GLU A 57 -5.24 10.95 19.88
N GLU A 58 -4.46 11.72 20.63
CA GLU A 58 -3.46 11.18 21.53
C GLU A 58 -4.07 11.03 22.92
N TRP A 59 -4.20 9.79 23.38
CA TRP A 59 -4.76 9.47 24.69
C TRP A 59 -3.67 9.03 25.65
N GLU A 60 -3.84 9.34 26.94
CA GLU A 60 -2.96 8.81 27.97
C GLU A 60 -3.07 7.27 28.03
N PHE A 61 -1.96 6.60 28.35
CA PHE A 61 -1.94 5.14 28.51
C PHE A 61 -3.00 4.70 29.54
N GLN A 62 -3.89 3.80 29.10
CA GLN A 62 -5.04 3.33 29.87
C GLN A 62 -6.07 4.42 30.27
N ALA A 63 -6.25 5.46 29.44
CA ALA A 63 -7.22 6.53 29.66
C ALA A 63 -8.60 6.04 30.15
N HIS A 64 -9.16 5.01 29.49
CA HIS A 64 -10.44 4.43 29.90
C HIS A 64 -10.44 3.90 31.34
N ARG A 65 -9.39 3.18 31.77
CA ARG A 65 -9.31 2.63 33.14
C ARG A 65 -9.12 3.71 34.20
N ARG A 66 -8.54 4.84 33.82
CA ARG A 66 -8.27 5.98 34.69
C ARG A 66 -9.40 7.01 34.71
N GLY A 67 -10.49 6.76 33.99
CA GLY A 67 -11.63 7.67 33.90
C GLY A 67 -11.31 8.97 33.16
N ILE A 68 -10.32 8.96 32.27
CA ILE A 68 -9.97 10.11 31.45
C ILE A 68 -10.91 10.12 30.24
N CYS A 69 -11.63 11.23 30.08
CA CYS A 69 -12.69 11.38 29.09
C CYS A 69 -12.29 12.27 27.90
N GLU A 70 -11.12 12.89 27.94
CA GLU A 70 -10.62 13.78 26.88
C GLU A 70 -9.20 13.39 26.47
N PRO A 71 -8.84 13.52 25.18
CA PRO A 71 -7.49 13.26 24.71
C PRO A 71 -6.52 14.38 25.15
N ASN A 72 -5.24 14.07 25.26
CA ASN A 72 -4.18 15.05 25.53
C ASN A 72 -4.02 16.04 24.37
N SER A 73 -4.17 15.54 23.14
CA SER A 73 -4.02 16.33 21.93
C SER A 73 -4.87 15.74 20.80
N VAL A 74 -5.26 16.61 19.86
CA VAL A 74 -5.95 16.23 18.62
C VAL A 74 -5.18 16.82 17.45
N HIS A 75 -4.77 15.97 16.52
CA HIS A 75 -4.02 16.34 15.33
C HIS A 75 -4.87 16.13 14.10
N MET A 76 -5.03 17.16 13.27
CA MET A 76 -5.68 17.05 11.97
C MET A 76 -4.65 16.87 10.86
N GLY A 77 -4.90 15.93 9.96
CA GLY A 77 -4.10 15.71 8.76
C GLY A 77 -4.96 15.50 7.53
N ARG A 78 -4.44 15.89 6.37
CA ARG A 78 -5.02 15.53 5.08
C ARG A 78 -4.61 14.10 4.75
N PHE A 79 -5.57 13.26 4.38
CA PHE A 79 -5.33 11.91 3.91
C PHE A 79 -4.75 11.97 2.49
N VAL A 80 -3.53 11.46 2.32
CA VAL A 80 -2.79 11.48 1.05
C VAL A 80 -2.80 10.11 0.36
N GLY A 81 -2.89 9.03 1.15
CA GLY A 81 -2.94 7.67 0.62
C GLY A 81 -3.02 6.64 1.74
N ALA A 82 -3.59 5.49 1.43
CA ALA A 82 -3.60 4.31 2.29
C ALA A 82 -2.41 3.39 1.99
N SER A 83 -2.10 2.53 2.95
CA SER A 83 -1.23 1.37 2.72
C SER A 83 -1.90 0.34 1.81
N ASP A 84 -1.13 -0.32 0.96
CA ASP A 84 -1.60 -1.45 0.15
C ASP A 84 -1.50 -2.79 0.92
N ARG A 85 -2.41 -3.01 1.86
CA ARG A 85 -2.44 -4.26 2.67
C ARG A 85 -2.99 -5.45 1.90
N ASP A 86 -3.84 -5.20 0.91
CA ASP A 86 -4.47 -6.26 0.11
C ASP A 86 -3.44 -7.03 -0.72
N SER A 87 -2.33 -6.39 -1.09
CA SER A 87 -1.21 -7.04 -1.75
C SER A 87 -0.59 -8.17 -0.93
N ILE A 88 -0.53 -8.07 0.41
CA ILE A 88 -0.03 -9.17 1.25
C ILE A 88 -0.86 -10.44 1.02
N GLY A 89 -2.19 -10.29 1.05
CA GLY A 89 -3.12 -11.40 0.81
C GLY A 89 -3.08 -11.89 -0.63
N THR A 90 -2.76 -11.03 -1.60
CA THR A 90 -2.61 -11.39 -3.01
C THR A 90 -1.40 -12.33 -3.21
N TYR A 91 -0.27 -12.03 -2.56
CA TYR A 91 0.99 -12.77 -2.71
C TYR A 91 1.22 -13.88 -1.70
N ASP A 92 0.21 -14.22 -0.88
CA ASP A 92 0.26 -15.29 0.12
C ASP A 92 0.86 -16.58 -0.47
N LEU A 93 1.86 -17.13 0.23
CA LEU A 93 2.56 -18.35 -0.14
C LEU A 93 1.62 -19.54 -0.34
N LYS A 94 0.50 -19.59 0.39
CA LYS A 94 -0.51 -20.67 0.25
C LYS A 94 -1.18 -20.68 -1.13
N LYS A 95 -1.22 -19.54 -1.81
CA LYS A 95 -1.83 -19.40 -3.15
C LYS A 95 -0.82 -19.70 -4.26
N ARG A 96 0.47 -19.83 -3.94
CA ARG A 96 1.51 -20.15 -4.94
C ARG A 96 1.45 -21.62 -5.31
N LYS A 97 1.60 -21.90 -6.61
CA LYS A 97 1.69 -23.27 -7.14
C LYS A 97 2.93 -24.01 -6.66
N TYR A 98 3.98 -23.27 -6.32
CA TYR A 98 5.24 -23.81 -5.86
C TYR A 98 5.84 -22.92 -4.76
N ILE A 99 6.32 -23.57 -3.71
CA ILE A 99 7.06 -22.98 -2.59
C ILE A 99 8.25 -23.87 -2.26
N CYS A 100 9.34 -23.26 -1.82
CA CYS A 100 10.47 -23.93 -1.21
C CYS A 100 10.34 -23.87 0.32
N THR A 101 11.14 -24.67 1.03
CA THR A 101 11.17 -24.68 2.51
C THR A 101 11.56 -23.33 3.11
N THR A 102 12.32 -22.51 2.38
CA THR A 102 12.84 -21.20 2.81
C THR A 102 12.29 -20.04 1.99
N SER A 103 11.09 -20.19 1.40
CA SER A 103 10.44 -19.09 0.68
C SER A 103 10.16 -17.90 1.61
N MET A 104 10.61 -16.70 1.23
CA MET A 104 10.33 -15.47 1.98
C MET A 104 8.83 -15.17 2.02
N ASP A 105 8.35 -14.76 3.19
CA ASP A 105 6.97 -14.34 3.43
C ASP A 105 6.57 -13.13 2.55
N ALA A 106 5.29 -13.05 2.19
CA ALA A 106 4.77 -12.04 1.28
C ALA A 106 4.90 -10.61 1.82
N GLU A 107 4.62 -10.40 3.11
CA GLU A 107 4.69 -9.07 3.73
C GLU A 107 6.14 -8.57 3.77
N LEU A 108 7.06 -9.42 4.23
CA LEU A 108 8.48 -9.08 4.28
C LEU A 108 9.06 -8.84 2.88
N ALA A 109 8.65 -9.61 1.88
CA ALA A 109 9.09 -9.41 0.50
C ALA A 109 8.60 -8.05 -0.06
N LEU A 110 7.34 -7.67 0.18
CA LEU A 110 6.78 -6.37 -0.23
C LEU A 110 7.46 -5.20 0.47
N ILE A 111 7.72 -5.32 1.78
CA ILE A 111 8.49 -4.32 2.54
C ILE A 111 9.89 -4.19 1.95
N THR A 112 10.55 -5.30 1.64
CA THR A 112 11.90 -5.30 1.04
C THR A 112 11.88 -4.62 -0.33
N ALA A 113 10.89 -4.91 -1.17
CA ALA A 113 10.76 -4.27 -2.48
C ALA A 113 10.51 -2.75 -2.38
N ASN A 114 9.82 -2.29 -1.34
CA ASN A 114 9.72 -0.87 -1.02
C ASN A 114 11.07 -0.28 -0.58
N ILE A 115 11.82 -0.98 0.28
CA ILE A 115 13.15 -0.54 0.75
C ILE A 115 14.13 -0.43 -0.43
N THR A 116 14.05 -1.35 -1.40
CA THR A 116 14.89 -1.31 -2.61
C THR A 116 14.43 -0.26 -3.64
N LEU A 117 13.32 0.42 -3.37
CA LEU A 117 12.70 1.40 -4.27
C LEU A 117 12.34 0.78 -5.64
N ALA A 118 11.76 -0.43 -5.60
CA ALA A 118 11.20 -1.06 -6.79
C ALA A 118 10.14 -0.14 -7.42
N ALA A 119 10.28 0.11 -8.71
CA ALA A 119 9.45 1.03 -9.47
C ALA A 119 9.61 0.78 -10.98
N PRO A 120 8.70 1.30 -11.82
CA PRO A 120 8.88 1.26 -13.27
C PRO A 120 10.21 1.88 -13.71
N GLY A 121 10.89 1.24 -14.67
CA GLY A 121 12.21 1.66 -15.15
C GLY A 121 13.37 1.27 -14.23
N ARG A 122 13.13 0.54 -13.14
CA ARG A 122 14.17 -0.03 -12.28
C ARG A 122 14.47 -1.48 -12.66
N LEU A 123 15.73 -1.85 -12.49
CA LEU A 123 16.25 -3.20 -12.65
C LEU A 123 16.54 -3.79 -11.27
N MET A 124 15.93 -4.92 -10.93
CA MET A 124 16.14 -5.62 -9.67
C MET A 124 16.75 -6.99 -9.92
N TYR A 125 17.79 -7.33 -9.17
CA TYR A 125 18.51 -8.59 -9.27
C TYR A 125 18.56 -9.30 -7.93
N ASP A 126 18.10 -10.55 -7.91
CA ASP A 126 18.19 -11.44 -6.75
C ASP A 126 19.17 -12.59 -7.03
N PRO A 127 20.38 -12.57 -6.45
CA PRO A 127 21.40 -13.59 -6.70
C PRO A 127 21.09 -14.96 -6.07
N PHE A 128 20.05 -15.06 -5.23
CA PHE A 128 19.62 -16.29 -4.55
C PHE A 128 18.10 -16.41 -4.57
N VAL A 129 17.54 -16.43 -5.78
CA VAL A 129 16.11 -16.20 -6.01
C VAL A 129 15.19 -17.26 -5.40
N GLY A 130 15.67 -18.50 -5.24
CA GLY A 130 14.87 -19.61 -4.77
C GLY A 130 13.58 -19.77 -5.59
N SER A 131 12.45 -19.78 -4.90
CA SER A 131 11.11 -19.83 -5.51
C SER A 131 10.56 -18.47 -5.98
N GLY A 132 11.37 -17.40 -5.97
CA GLY A 132 11.01 -16.10 -6.55
C GLY A 132 10.25 -15.12 -5.66
N SER A 133 10.38 -15.18 -4.32
CA SER A 133 9.63 -14.26 -3.45
C SER A 133 9.95 -12.78 -3.67
N PHE A 134 11.24 -12.40 -3.78
CA PHE A 134 11.61 -10.99 -4.00
C PHE A 134 11.30 -10.49 -5.41
N PRO A 135 11.61 -11.22 -6.51
CA PRO A 135 11.18 -10.82 -7.84
C PRO A 135 9.67 -10.60 -7.95
N VAL A 136 8.86 -11.44 -7.29
CA VAL A 136 7.40 -11.26 -7.26
C VAL A 136 7.00 -9.95 -6.62
N ALA A 137 7.58 -9.61 -5.47
CA ALA A 137 7.31 -8.36 -4.79
C ALA A 137 7.84 -7.13 -5.56
N CYS A 138 9.03 -7.20 -6.17
CA CYS A 138 9.58 -6.10 -6.95
C CYS A 138 8.78 -5.84 -8.23
N ALA A 139 8.32 -6.89 -8.90
CA ALA A 139 7.53 -6.77 -10.12
C ALA A 139 6.11 -6.24 -9.85
N HIS A 140 5.56 -6.48 -8.65
CA HIS A 140 4.33 -5.84 -8.20
C HIS A 140 4.40 -4.31 -8.27
N PHE A 141 5.55 -3.72 -7.93
CA PHE A 141 5.81 -2.28 -8.07
C PHE A 141 6.25 -1.87 -9.47
N GLY A 142 6.23 -2.77 -10.45
CA GLY A 142 6.54 -2.50 -11.86
C GLY A 142 8.03 -2.53 -12.22
N ALA A 143 8.90 -3.01 -11.32
CA ALA A 143 10.31 -3.18 -11.66
C ALA A 143 10.55 -4.35 -12.61
N LEU A 144 11.56 -4.23 -13.47
CA LEU A 144 12.07 -5.35 -14.25
C LEU A 144 12.98 -6.21 -13.36
N VAL A 145 12.66 -7.49 -13.25
CA VAL A 145 13.30 -8.39 -12.28
C VAL A 145 14.07 -9.52 -12.96
N PHE A 146 15.23 -9.85 -12.41
CA PHE A 146 16.03 -11.01 -12.78
C PHE A 146 16.51 -11.70 -11.51
N GLY A 147 16.75 -13.01 -11.59
CA GLY A 147 17.30 -13.74 -10.46
C GLY A 147 18.09 -14.95 -10.91
N SER A 148 19.02 -15.35 -10.07
CA SER A 148 19.81 -16.57 -10.23
C SER A 148 19.70 -17.44 -9.00
N ASP A 149 19.84 -18.74 -9.17
CA ASP A 149 20.01 -19.69 -8.07
C ASP A 149 20.96 -20.79 -8.53
N ILE A 150 21.72 -21.35 -7.58
CA ILE A 150 22.57 -22.51 -7.84
C ILE A 150 21.72 -23.76 -8.09
N ASP A 151 20.54 -23.86 -7.44
CA ASP A 151 19.60 -24.94 -7.63
C ASP A 151 18.46 -24.53 -8.55
N GLY A 152 18.60 -24.86 -9.84
CA GLY A 152 17.54 -24.62 -10.83
C GLY A 152 16.20 -25.30 -10.50
N ARG A 153 16.14 -26.29 -9.59
CA ARG A 153 14.87 -26.90 -9.16
C ARG A 153 14.01 -25.92 -8.36
N SER A 154 14.62 -25.03 -7.58
CA SER A 154 13.92 -24.00 -6.81
C SER A 154 13.21 -22.99 -7.72
N ILE A 155 13.78 -22.72 -8.90
CA ILE A 155 13.20 -21.83 -9.90
C ILE A 155 12.15 -22.56 -10.75
N ARG A 156 12.47 -23.78 -11.21
CA ARG A 156 11.58 -24.57 -12.10
C ARG A 156 10.33 -25.10 -11.40
N GLY A 157 10.38 -25.32 -10.10
CA GLY A 157 9.31 -25.95 -9.36
C GLY A 157 9.14 -27.45 -9.67
N LYS A 158 7.96 -28.01 -9.39
CA LYS A 158 7.62 -29.42 -9.66
C LYS A 158 6.72 -29.52 -10.91
N GLY A 159 7.29 -29.71 -12.10
CA GLY A 159 6.54 -30.09 -13.31
C GLY A 159 6.78 -29.22 -14.55
N GLU A 160 6.01 -29.47 -15.61
CA GLU A 160 6.04 -28.72 -16.88
C GLU A 160 5.76 -27.23 -16.63
N ILE A 161 6.63 -26.40 -17.18
CA ILE A 161 6.69 -24.96 -16.98
C ILE A 161 5.37 -24.34 -17.44
N LYS A 162 4.47 -24.06 -16.50
CA LYS A 162 3.53 -22.96 -16.64
C LYS A 162 4.10 -21.85 -15.79
N PRO A 163 4.68 -20.78 -16.39
CA PRO A 163 5.16 -19.66 -15.60
C PRO A 163 4.03 -19.20 -14.67
N PRO A 164 4.34 -18.73 -13.45
CA PRO A 164 3.32 -18.11 -12.60
C PRO A 164 2.64 -17.02 -13.43
N GLN A 165 1.43 -17.28 -13.91
CA GLN A 165 0.61 -16.27 -14.56
C GLN A 165 0.14 -15.36 -13.45
N HIS A 166 0.92 -14.32 -13.16
CA HIS A 166 0.54 -13.27 -12.23
C HIS A 166 0.50 -11.97 -13.01
N GLN A 167 -0.51 -11.15 -12.75
CA GLN A 167 -0.75 -9.91 -13.50
C GLN A 167 0.44 -8.93 -13.44
N ALA A 168 1.32 -9.10 -12.45
CA ALA A 168 2.51 -8.29 -12.23
C ALA A 168 3.82 -8.91 -12.77
N LEU A 169 3.80 -10.15 -13.29
CA LEU A 169 5.01 -10.86 -13.65
C LEU A 169 4.85 -11.61 -14.97
N GLU A 170 5.54 -11.11 -15.98
CA GLU A 170 5.83 -11.85 -17.19
C GLU A 170 7.22 -12.46 -17.06
N VAL A 171 7.30 -13.79 -17.01
CA VAL A 171 8.59 -14.49 -17.03
C VAL A 171 9.13 -14.44 -18.46
N ILE A 172 10.06 -13.53 -18.70
CA ILE A 172 10.62 -13.27 -20.04
C ILE A 172 11.53 -14.43 -20.48
N SER A 173 12.34 -14.99 -19.58
CA SER A 173 13.25 -16.09 -19.90
C SER A 173 13.70 -16.81 -18.61
N ILE A 174 13.84 -18.13 -18.67
CA ILE A 174 14.47 -18.95 -17.63
C ILE A 174 15.70 -19.61 -18.27
N CYS A 175 16.89 -19.15 -17.92
CA CYS A 175 18.13 -19.79 -18.33
C CYS A 175 18.63 -20.70 -17.21
N THR A 176 18.60 -22.02 -17.42
CA THR A 176 19.21 -22.97 -16.49
C THR A 176 20.43 -23.60 -17.13
N GLN A 177 21.60 -23.46 -16.49
CA GLN A 177 22.76 -24.27 -16.85
C GLN A 177 22.59 -25.66 -16.24
N GLU A 178 22.55 -26.69 -17.09
CA GLU A 178 22.80 -28.05 -16.61
C GLU A 178 24.29 -28.18 -16.35
N PHE A 179 24.68 -28.11 -15.07
CA PHE A 179 26.01 -28.58 -14.69
C PHE A 179 26.03 -30.08 -14.95
N ASN A 180 26.83 -30.49 -15.94
CA ASN A 180 27.08 -31.88 -16.31
C ASN A 180 27.10 -32.75 -15.05
N LYS A 181 26.13 -33.66 -14.93
CA LYS A 181 26.36 -34.85 -14.11
C LYS A 181 27.52 -35.56 -14.79
N CYS A 182 28.70 -35.58 -14.17
CA CYS A 182 29.73 -36.53 -14.56
C CYS A 182 29.06 -37.91 -14.61
N GLN A 183 29.09 -38.54 -15.79
CA GLN A 183 28.68 -39.93 -15.97
C GLN A 183 29.55 -40.85 -15.11
#